data_AF-A0A0M2PUF9-F1
#
_entry.id   AF-A0A0M2PUF9-F1
#
_cell.length_a   1.000
_cell.length_b   1.000
_cell.length_c   1.000
_cell.angle_alpha   90.00
_cell.angle_beta   90.00
_cell.angle_gamma   90.00
#
_symmetry.space_group_name_H-M   'P 1'
#
loop_
_entity.id
_entity.type
_entity.pdbx_description
1 polymer ?
#
loop_
_entity_poly.entity_id
_entity_poly.type
_entity_poly.pdbx_seq_one_letter_code
_entity_poly.pdbx_strand_id
1 'polypeptide(L)'
;MAYDTEKKVALDVALAAAHLCDRVRQEIVPESIEKDDRSPVTVADFGSQAVICQGLGVAFPQDPIVGEEDSTVVEKQVLRELIIEAILNCALKSRIS
;
A
#
# COMPACT_ATOMS: atom_id res chain seq x y z
N MET A 1 -14.87 23.77 -1.72
CA MET A 1 -14.19 24.13 -2.99
C MET A 1 -14.26 22.94 -3.92
N ALA A 2 -13.79 23.07 -5.17
CA ALA A 2 -13.65 21.89 -6.03
C ALA A 2 -12.67 20.89 -5.37
N TYR A 3 -12.97 19.60 -5.48
CA TYR A 3 -12.16 18.48 -4.99
C TYR A 3 -12.02 18.32 -3.46
N ASP A 4 -12.91 18.89 -2.64
CA ASP A 4 -12.82 18.76 -1.17
C ASP A 4 -12.96 17.29 -0.71
N THR A 5 -13.84 16.52 -1.35
CA THR A 5 -14.06 15.10 -1.04
C THR A 5 -12.84 14.28 -1.41
N GLU A 6 -12.31 14.50 -2.61
CA GLU A 6 -11.13 13.87 -3.19
C GLU A 6 -9.91 14.15 -2.32
N LYS A 7 -9.73 15.41 -1.89
CA LYS A 7 -8.67 15.78 -0.96
C LYS A 7 -8.79 15.06 0.37
N LYS A 8 -10.00 14.96 0.93
CA LYS A 8 -10.23 14.26 2.19
C LYS A 8 -9.90 12.78 2.07
N VAL A 9 -10.41 12.12 1.04
CA VAL A 9 -10.12 10.70 0.76
C VAL A 9 -8.61 10.50 0.55
N ALA A 10 -7.96 11.35 -0.24
CA ALA A 10 -6.53 11.28 -0.50
C ALA A 10 -5.70 11.40 0.79
N LEU A 11 -6.07 12.30 1.71
CA LEU A 11 -5.42 12.41 3.01
C LEU A 11 -5.63 11.15 3.86
N ASP A 12 -6.86 10.64 3.93
CA ASP A 12 -7.19 9.46 4.73
C ASP A 12 -6.40 8.22 4.26
N VAL A 13 -6.35 7.98 2.95
CA VAL A 13 -5.63 6.82 2.39
C VAL A 13 -4.10 7.01 2.42
N ALA A 14 -3.60 8.23 2.24
CA ALA A 14 -2.17 8.51 2.34
C ALA A 14 -1.65 8.35 3.77
N LEU A 15 -2.44 8.76 4.78
CA LEU A 15 -2.10 8.54 6.18
C LEU A 15 -2.07 7.04 6.52
N ALA A 16 -3.07 6.27 6.06
CA ALA A 16 -3.08 4.83 6.24
C ALA A 16 -1.86 4.15 5.60
N ALA A 17 -1.50 4.55 4.37
CA ALA A 17 -0.30 4.06 3.68
C ALA A 17 1.00 4.43 4.42
N ALA A 18 1.11 5.66 4.93
CA ALA A 18 2.27 6.10 5.71
C ALA A 18 2.44 5.28 7.00
N HIS A 19 1.34 4.95 7.69
CA HIS A 19 1.36 4.07 8.86
C HIS A 19 1.83 2.64 8.51
N LEU A 20 1.39 2.11 7.36
CA LEU A 20 1.88 0.83 6.87
C LEU A 20 3.40 0.88 6.61
N CYS A 21 3.88 1.91 5.91
CA CYS A 21 5.31 2.06 5.63
C CYS A 21 6.15 2.16 6.92
N ASP A 22 5.71 2.97 7.89
CA ASP A 22 6.43 3.09 9.16
C ASP A 22 6.46 1.76 9.92
N ARG A 23 5.37 0.98 9.85
CA ARG A 23 5.32 -0.32 10.49
C ARG A 23 6.23 -1.35 9.80
N VAL A 24 6.18 -1.44 8.48
CA VAL A 24 7.08 -2.31 7.70
C VAL A 24 8.55 -1.94 7.93
N ARG A 25 8.85 -0.66 8.17
CA ARG A 25 10.20 -0.22 8.56
C ARG A 25 10.60 -0.68 9.96
N GLN A 26 9.66 -0.74 10.90
CA GLN A 26 9.91 -1.15 12.29
C GLN A 26 10.03 -2.67 12.45
N GLU A 27 9.22 -3.42 11.70
CA GLU A 27 9.33 -4.87 11.58
C GLU A 27 10.56 -5.13 10.69
N ILE A 28 11.60 -5.81 11.17
CA ILE A 28 12.80 -6.09 10.37
C ILE A 28 12.42 -7.10 9.28
N VAL A 29 11.79 -6.63 8.21
CA VAL A 29 11.38 -7.42 7.05
C VAL A 29 12.39 -7.16 5.93
N PRO A 30 13.40 -8.03 5.74
CA PRO A 30 14.49 -7.81 4.79
C PRO A 30 14.11 -8.17 3.35
N GLU A 31 12.84 -8.46 3.05
CA GLU A 31 12.45 -8.92 1.73
C GLU A 31 12.22 -7.75 0.77
N SER A 32 13.28 -7.39 0.03
CA SER A 32 13.22 -6.63 -1.20
C SER A 32 13.26 -7.55 -2.41
N ILE A 33 12.43 -7.30 -3.41
CA ILE A 33 12.55 -7.84 -4.77
C ILE A 33 13.34 -6.83 -5.61
N GLU A 34 14.19 -7.29 -6.53
CA GLU A 34 14.75 -6.43 -7.56
C GLU A 34 13.83 -6.48 -8.79
N LYS A 35 13.42 -5.32 -9.29
CA LYS A 35 12.71 -5.21 -10.58
C LYS A 35 13.66 -5.54 -11.73
N ASP A 36 13.12 -5.68 -12.95
CA ASP A 36 13.92 -5.94 -14.17
C ASP A 36 14.97 -4.85 -14.45
N ASP A 37 14.71 -3.61 -14.00
CA ASP A 37 15.63 -2.48 -14.09
C ASP A 37 16.62 -2.39 -12.91
N ARG A 38 16.63 -3.40 -12.02
CA ARG A 38 17.43 -3.52 -10.80
C ARG A 38 17.11 -2.48 -9.72
N SER A 39 16.00 -1.76 -9.83
CA SER A 39 15.50 -0.98 -8.71
C SER A 39 14.95 -1.91 -7.62
N PRO A 40 15.27 -1.67 -6.33
CA PRO A 40 14.69 -2.44 -5.25
C PRO A 40 13.23 -2.03 -5.04
N VAL A 41 12.36 -3.03 -4.88
CA VAL A 41 10.96 -2.87 -4.45
C VAL A 41 10.73 -3.71 -3.19
N THR A 42 9.95 -3.19 -2.26
CA THR A 42 9.75 -3.78 -0.93
C THR A 42 8.29 -4.07 -0.64
N VAL A 43 8.04 -4.76 0.47
CA VAL A 43 6.68 -4.93 1.04
C VAL A 43 5.99 -3.57 1.27
N ALA A 44 6.73 -2.51 1.60
CA ALA A 44 6.17 -1.19 1.85
C ALA A 44 5.64 -0.55 0.55
N ASP A 45 6.36 -0.71 -0.57
CA ASP A 45 5.98 -0.13 -1.86
C ASP A 45 4.67 -0.76 -2.37
N PHE A 46 4.62 -2.09 -2.43
CA PHE A 46 3.40 -2.79 -2.82
C PHE A 46 2.25 -2.61 -1.82
N GLY A 47 2.54 -2.66 -0.52
CA GLY A 47 1.53 -2.52 0.53
C GLY A 47 0.89 -1.12 0.54
N SER A 48 1.70 -0.07 0.40
CA SER A 48 1.21 1.31 0.35
C SER A 48 0.37 1.56 -0.90
N GLN A 49 0.82 1.09 -2.07
CA GLN A 49 0.03 1.19 -3.31
C GLN A 49 -1.29 0.42 -3.19
N ALA A 50 -1.30 -0.77 -2.59
CA ALA A 50 -2.52 -1.55 -2.38
C ALA A 50 -3.54 -0.82 -1.49
N VAL A 51 -3.09 -0.21 -0.39
CA VAL A 51 -3.97 0.59 0.50
C VAL A 51 -4.55 1.79 -0.23
N ILE A 52 -3.72 2.54 -0.96
CA ILE A 52 -4.17 3.70 -1.73
C ILE A 52 -5.17 3.29 -2.82
N CYS A 53 -4.83 2.27 -3.62
CA CYS A 53 -5.68 1.79 -4.70
C CYS A 53 -7.03 1.28 -4.18
N GLN A 54 -7.05 0.55 -3.06
CA GLN A 54 -8.30 0.11 -2.44
C GLN A 54 -9.16 1.30 -2.01
N GLY A 55 -8.60 2.24 -1.26
CA GLY A 55 -9.36 3.37 -0.72
C GLY A 55 -9.90 4.27 -1.83
N LEU A 56 -9.09 4.55 -2.86
CA LEU A 56 -9.53 5.30 -4.03
C LEU A 56 -10.56 4.52 -4.85
N GLY A 57 -10.37 3.23 -5.09
CA GLY A 57 -11.32 2.40 -5.86
C GLY A 57 -12.68 2.24 -5.19
N VAL A 58 -12.75 2.30 -3.85
CA VAL A 58 -14.01 2.32 -3.10
C VAL A 58 -14.69 3.68 -3.21
N ALA A 59 -13.94 4.79 -3.10
CA ALA A 59 -14.50 6.14 -3.12
C ALA A 59 -14.86 6.63 -4.53
N PHE A 60 -14.07 6.24 -5.53
CA PHE A 60 -14.12 6.72 -6.91
C PHE A 60 -14.01 5.54 -7.90
N PRO A 61 -15.02 4.64 -7.96
CA PRO A 61 -14.94 3.40 -8.72
C PRO A 61 -14.84 3.57 -10.24
N GLN A 62 -15.06 4.78 -10.76
CA GLN A 62 -14.96 5.09 -12.19
C GLN A 62 -13.63 5.77 -12.56
N ASP A 63 -12.83 6.14 -11.56
CA ASP A 63 -11.60 6.88 -11.78
C ASP A 63 -10.45 5.89 -12.04
N PRO A 64 -9.69 6.06 -13.14
CA PRO A 64 -8.53 5.24 -13.38
C PRO A 64 -7.43 5.59 -12.38
N ILE A 65 -6.69 4.57 -11.94
CA ILE A 65 -5.54 4.73 -11.06
C ILE A 65 -4.28 4.39 -11.83
N VAL A 66 -3.30 5.30 -11.80
CA VAL A 66 -1.96 5.08 -12.32
C VAL A 66 -1.04 4.85 -11.13
N GLY A 67 -0.52 3.63 -10.99
CA GLY A 67 0.47 3.25 -9.98
C GLY A 67 1.83 2.96 -10.63
N GLU A 68 2.90 3.04 -9.83
CA GLU A 68 4.25 2.71 -10.28
C GLU A 68 4.46 1.19 -10.33
N GLU A 69 3.92 0.47 -9.35
CA GLU A 69 4.16 -0.96 -9.19
C GLU A 69 3.15 -1.80 -9.97
N ASP A 70 3.65 -2.80 -10.69
CA ASP A 70 2.81 -3.82 -11.34
C ASP A 70 2.68 -5.05 -10.44
N SER A 71 1.44 -5.42 -10.14
CA SER A 71 1.11 -6.65 -9.41
C SER A 71 1.61 -7.93 -10.08
N THR A 72 1.90 -7.90 -11.40
CA THR A 72 2.52 -9.03 -12.11
C THR A 72 3.93 -9.33 -11.61
N VAL A 73 4.65 -8.36 -11.03
CA VAL A 73 5.98 -8.56 -10.45
C VAL A 73 5.92 -9.31 -9.11
N VAL A 74 4.74 -9.38 -8.48
CA VAL A 74 4.49 -10.13 -7.23
C VAL A 74 4.24 -11.62 -7.56
N GLU A 75 5.17 -12.27 -8.27
CA GLU A 75 5.07 -13.71 -8.56
C GLU A 75 5.48 -14.58 -7.37
N LYS A 76 6.27 -14.02 -6.45
CA LYS A 76 6.73 -14.73 -5.25
C LYS A 76 5.61 -14.80 -4.22
N GLN A 77 5.11 -16.00 -3.97
CA GLN A 77 4.07 -16.28 -2.98
C GLN A 77 4.40 -15.72 -1.58
N VAL A 78 5.68 -15.76 -1.18
CA VAL A 78 6.15 -15.21 0.10
C VAL A 78 5.92 -13.70 0.20
N LEU A 79 6.28 -12.93 -0.83
CA LEU A 79 6.10 -11.47 -0.82
C LEU A 79 4.61 -11.11 -0.70
N ARG A 80 3.75 -11.84 -1.42
CA ARG A 80 2.30 -11.64 -1.35
C ARG A 80 1.75 -11.86 0.07
N GLU A 81 2.20 -12.92 0.74
CA GLU A 81 1.81 -13.22 2.12
C GLU A 81 2.26 -12.11 3.08
N LEU A 82 3.50 -11.62 2.94
CA LEU A 82 4.01 -10.49 3.74
C LEU A 82 3.25 -9.19 3.50
N ILE A 83 2.87 -8.88 2.26
CA ILE A 83 2.04 -7.69 1.94
C ILE A 83 0.68 -7.80 2.63
N ILE A 84 0.02 -8.96 2.53
CA ILE A 84 -1.28 -9.19 3.15
C ILE A 84 -1.17 -9.06 4.68
N GLU A 85 -0.14 -9.68 5.27
CA GLU A 85 0.11 -9.60 6.71
C GLU A 85 0.34 -8.15 7.16
N ALA A 86 1.18 -7.39 6.46
CA ALA A 86 1.46 -5.99 6.77
C ALA A 86 0.18 -5.13 6.76
N ILE A 87 -0.68 -5.32 5.74
CA ILE A 87 -1.95 -4.61 5.61
C ILE A 87 -2.90 -4.98 6.76
N LEU A 88 -3.10 -6.28 7.03
CA LEU A 88 -4.00 -6.76 8.08
C LEU A 88 -3.56 -6.28 9.46
N ASN A 89 -2.26 -6.35 9.74
CA ASN A 89 -1.67 -5.90 10.99
C ASN A 89 -1.84 -4.39 11.22
N CYS A 90 -1.83 -3.58 10.16
CA CYS A 90 -2.12 -2.15 10.23
C CYS A 90 -3.62 -1.88 10.48
N ALA A 91 -4.50 -2.61 9.80
CA ALA A 91 -5.96 -2.45 9.93
C ALA A 91 -6.53 -2.95 11.27
N LEU A 92 -5.89 -3.94 11.92
CA LEU A 92 -6.35 -4.49 13.19
C LEU A 92 -5.96 -3.62 14.39
N LYS A 93 -4.76 -3.03 14.39
CA LYS A 93 -4.30 -2.21 15.53
C LYS A 93 -4.98 -0.84 15.59
N SER A 94 -5.45 -0.29 14.47
CA SER A 94 -6.25 0.95 14.44
C SER A 94 -7.65 0.80 15.06
N ARG A 95 -8.12 -0.43 15.32
CA ARG A 95 -9.40 -0.71 15.99
C ARG A 95 -9.28 -0.95 17.50
N ILE A 96 -8.06 -1.07 18.03
CA ILE A 96 -7.80 -1.45 19.44
C ILE A 96 -7.20 -0.26 20.24
N SER A 97 -6.89 0.86 19.58
CA SER A 97 -6.47 2.13 20.19
C SER A 97 -7.60 3.15 20.20
#